data_AF-A0A9E3WQ56-F1
#
_entry.id   AF-A0A9E3WQ56-F1
#
_cell.length_a   1.000
_cell.length_b   1.000
_cell.length_c   1.000
_cell.angle_alpha   90.00
_cell.angle_beta   90.00
_cell.angle_gamma   90.00
#
_symmetry.space_group_name_H-M   'P 1'
#
loop_
_entity.id
_entity.type
_entity.pdbx_description
1 polymer ?
#
loop_
_entity_poly.entity_id
_entity_poly.type
_entity_poly.pdbx_seq_one_letter_code
_entity_poly.pdbx_strand_id
1 'polypeptide(L)'
;MAASSLGKDAWGLSSGSPELQSAGQLAFGPEGIVFVGDARGAAVYAIATGGKKGSPSQSNLNIDKLDAKLAAALKADKITVNDLAINPATGEAIVSLSTSAGPALARISAQGEVS
;
A
#
# COMPACT_ATOMS: atom_id res chain seq x y z
N MET A 1 -33.35 6.30 -5.24
CA MET A 1 -32.20 7.14 -4.84
C MET A 1 -31.61 6.52 -3.59
N ALA A 2 -30.48 5.82 -3.69
CA ALA A 2 -29.84 5.16 -2.56
C ALA A 2 -28.90 6.14 -1.86
N ALA A 3 -29.02 6.25 -0.54
CA ALA A 3 -28.30 7.19 0.29
C ALA A 3 -26.78 6.96 0.23
N SER A 4 -26.06 8.01 -0.14
CA SER A 4 -24.61 8.15 0.03
C SER A 4 -24.29 8.32 1.51
N SER A 5 -23.82 7.26 2.18
CA SER A 5 -23.20 7.38 3.49
C SER A 5 -21.77 7.90 3.32
N LEU A 6 -21.61 9.23 3.32
CA LEU A 6 -20.34 9.86 3.67
C LEU A 6 -20.06 9.51 5.14
N GLY A 7 -19.14 8.58 5.40
CA GLY A 7 -18.77 8.31 6.79
C GLY A 7 -17.74 7.22 6.96
N LYS A 8 -18.13 5.98 6.72
CA LYS A 8 -17.29 4.82 6.99
C LYS A 8 -17.65 3.67 6.05
N ASP A 9 -16.65 2.93 5.57
CA ASP A 9 -16.91 1.70 4.83
C ASP A 9 -17.39 0.56 5.76
N ALA A 10 -17.58 -0.64 5.22
CA ALA A 10 -18.01 -1.81 5.99
C ALA A 10 -17.07 -2.20 7.16
N TRP A 11 -15.86 -1.64 7.18
CA TRP A 11 -14.84 -1.85 8.21
C TRP A 11 -14.64 -0.63 9.11
N GLY A 12 -15.49 0.40 8.99
CA GLY A 12 -15.37 1.59 9.80
C GLY A 12 -14.34 2.60 9.29
N LEU A 13 -13.78 2.41 8.08
CA LEU A 13 -12.70 3.24 7.55
C LEU A 13 -13.25 4.50 6.90
N SER A 14 -12.65 5.64 7.21
CA SER A 14 -12.96 6.94 6.61
C SER A 14 -11.90 7.31 5.57
N SER A 15 -12.29 8.05 4.53
CA SER A 15 -11.35 8.58 3.54
C SER A 15 -10.35 9.54 4.19
N GLY A 16 -9.08 9.37 3.89
CA GLY A 16 -8.01 10.24 4.37
C GLY A 16 -6.63 9.64 4.11
N SER A 17 -5.60 10.41 4.45
CA SER A 17 -4.21 9.95 4.42
C SER A 17 -3.76 9.70 5.86
N PRO A 18 -3.25 8.52 6.19
CA PRO A 18 -2.70 8.27 7.52
C PRO A 18 -1.45 9.15 7.72
N GLU A 19 -1.33 9.78 8.89
CA GLU A 19 -0.18 10.59 9.28
C GLU A 19 0.98 9.70 9.76
N LEU A 20 1.53 8.90 8.86
CA LEU A 20 2.60 7.96 9.16
C LEU A 20 3.88 8.70 9.58
N GLN A 21 4.45 8.30 10.71
CA GLN A 21 5.80 8.70 11.14
C GLN A 21 6.85 7.66 10.71
N SER A 22 6.42 6.42 10.51
CA SER A 22 7.18 5.34 9.89
C SER A 22 6.25 4.38 9.16
N ALA A 23 6.75 3.75 8.10
CA ALA A 23 6.11 2.62 7.46
C ALA A 23 7.02 1.42 7.68
N GLY A 24 6.65 0.53 8.60
CA GLY A 24 7.40 -0.67 8.94
C GLY A 24 6.85 -1.89 8.22
N GLN A 25 6.44 -2.88 9.01
CA GLN A 25 5.84 -4.13 8.54
C GLN A 25 4.47 -3.91 7.92
N LEU A 26 4.18 -4.72 6.90
CA LEU A 26 2.92 -4.76 6.19
C LEU A 26 2.23 -6.11 6.36
N ALA A 27 0.91 -6.10 6.50
CA ALA A 27 0.12 -7.32 6.47
C ALA A 27 -1.23 -7.07 5.81
N PHE A 28 -1.65 -7.97 4.90
CA PHE A 28 -2.99 -7.90 4.32
C PHE A 28 -4.01 -8.56 5.25
N GLY A 29 -5.07 -7.81 5.56
CA GLY A 29 -6.30 -8.29 6.15
C GLY A 29 -7.35 -8.66 5.10
N PRO A 30 -8.56 -9.01 5.55
CA PRO A 30 -9.70 -9.24 4.67
C PRO A 30 -10.00 -8.03 3.77
N GLU A 31 -10.70 -8.27 2.66
CA GLU A 31 -11.25 -7.21 1.79
C GLU A 31 -10.22 -6.24 1.21
N GLY A 32 -8.94 -6.64 1.11
CA GLY A 32 -7.88 -5.81 0.54
C GLY A 32 -7.43 -4.66 1.44
N ILE A 33 -7.65 -4.77 2.74
CA ILE A 33 -7.09 -3.82 3.72
C ILE A 33 -5.64 -4.19 3.98
N VAL A 34 -4.74 -3.22 3.90
CA VAL A 34 -3.34 -3.36 4.34
C VAL A 34 -3.18 -2.71 5.71
N PHE A 35 -2.62 -3.46 6.64
CA PHE A 35 -2.17 -2.97 7.94
C PHE A 35 -0.73 -2.52 7.83
N VAL A 36 -0.44 -1.33 8.37
CA VAL A 36 0.89 -0.71 8.37
C VAL A 36 1.31 -0.47 9.80
N GLY A 37 2.42 -1.09 10.21
CA GLY A 37 3.04 -0.82 11.50
C GLY A 37 3.79 0.52 11.48
N ASP A 38 3.35 1.48 12.30
CA ASP A 38 4.04 2.74 12.53
C ASP A 38 4.67 2.73 13.94
N ALA A 39 5.86 2.14 14.05
CA ALA A 39 6.56 2.02 15.33
C ALA A 39 6.98 3.39 15.91
N ARG A 40 7.33 4.37 15.06
CA ARG A 40 7.67 5.72 15.52
C ARG A 40 6.44 6.48 16.03
N GLY A 41 5.30 6.33 15.37
CA GLY A 41 4.02 6.91 15.77
C GLY A 41 3.27 6.12 16.85
N ALA A 42 3.80 4.98 17.28
CA ALA A 42 3.17 4.05 18.23
C ALA A 42 1.73 3.63 17.82
N ALA A 43 1.53 3.42 16.52
CA ALA A 43 0.22 3.12 15.94
C ALA A 43 0.27 1.98 14.91
N VAL A 44 -0.89 1.39 14.64
CA VAL A 44 -1.11 0.51 13.49
C VAL A 44 -2.24 1.10 12.67
N TYR A 45 -1.95 1.42 11.41
CA TYR A 45 -2.94 1.97 10.48
C TYR A 45 -3.55 0.86 9.63
N ALA A 46 -4.85 0.99 9.35
CA ALA A 46 -5.57 0.15 8.39
C ALA A 46 -5.94 1.00 7.17
N ILE A 47 -5.53 0.56 5.99
CA ILE A 47 -5.73 1.30 4.74
C ILE A 47 -6.45 0.39 3.75
N ALA A 48 -7.64 0.79 3.31
CA ALA A 48 -8.34 0.11 2.24
C ALA A 48 -7.64 0.40 0.90
N THR A 49 -7.08 -0.64 0.26
CA THR A 49 -6.40 -0.48 -1.04
C THR A 49 -7.38 -0.45 -2.24
N GLY A 50 -8.66 -0.77 -2.00
CA GLY A 50 -9.70 -0.90 -3.03
C GLY A 50 -9.60 -2.19 -3.86
N GLY A 51 -8.49 -2.93 -3.77
CA GLY A 51 -8.26 -4.19 -4.47
C GLY A 51 -9.02 -5.34 -3.82
N LYS A 52 -10.23 -5.65 -4.32
CA LYS A 52 -11.09 -6.70 -3.76
C LYS A 52 -11.25 -7.95 -4.62
N LYS A 53 -10.98 -7.84 -5.92
CA LYS A 53 -11.07 -8.95 -6.88
C LYS A 53 -10.02 -8.80 -7.97
N GLY A 54 -9.35 -9.89 -8.29
CA GLY A 54 -8.41 -10.00 -9.40
C GLY A 54 -8.08 -11.45 -9.69
N SER A 55 -6.99 -11.66 -10.44
CA SER A 55 -6.50 -12.97 -10.83
C SER A 55 -5.07 -13.14 -10.30
N PRO A 56 -4.88 -13.45 -8.99
CA PRO A 56 -3.54 -13.50 -8.38
C PRO A 56 -2.63 -14.51 -9.09
N SER A 57 -3.17 -15.62 -9.60
CA SER A 57 -2.42 -16.61 -10.39
C SER A 57 -1.91 -16.09 -11.74
N GLN A 58 -2.40 -14.94 -12.21
CA GLN A 58 -1.93 -14.27 -13.42
C GLN A 58 -1.00 -13.10 -13.11
N SER A 59 -0.73 -12.81 -11.83
CA SER A 59 0.27 -11.81 -11.46
C SER A 59 1.66 -12.26 -11.89
N ASN A 60 2.40 -11.37 -12.53
CA ASN A 60 3.77 -11.61 -12.92
C ASN A 60 4.63 -10.39 -12.58
N LEU A 61 5.10 -10.36 -11.33
CA LEU A 61 5.84 -9.23 -10.77
C LEU A 61 7.35 -9.39 -11.01
N ASN A 62 7.75 -9.52 -12.28
CA ASN A 62 9.15 -9.41 -12.66
C ASN A 62 9.45 -8.00 -13.17
N ILE A 63 9.97 -7.14 -12.28
CA ILE A 63 10.10 -5.71 -12.54
C ILE A 63 11.57 -5.33 -12.57
N ASP A 64 12.10 -5.10 -13.78
CA ASP A 64 13.44 -4.57 -13.94
C ASP A 64 13.56 -3.17 -13.32
N LYS A 65 14.68 -2.96 -12.61
CA LYS A 65 15.05 -1.69 -11.96
C LYS A 65 13.92 -1.13 -11.09
N LEU A 66 13.34 -2.00 -10.27
CA LEU A 66 12.23 -1.66 -9.37
C LEU A 66 12.57 -0.46 -8.46
N ASP A 67 13.79 -0.41 -7.95
CA ASP A 67 14.32 0.69 -7.14
C ASP A 67 14.20 2.05 -7.87
N ALA A 68 14.63 2.12 -9.13
CA ALA A 68 14.54 3.33 -9.93
C ALA A 68 13.07 3.73 -10.22
N LYS A 69 12.19 2.75 -10.44
CA LYS A 69 10.75 3.01 -10.66
C LYS A 69 10.06 3.53 -9.40
N LEU A 70 10.36 2.95 -8.24
CA LEU A 70 9.84 3.40 -6.94
C LEU A 70 10.35 4.81 -6.61
N ALA A 71 11.64 5.06 -6.81
CA ALA A 71 12.25 6.38 -6.63
C ALA A 71 11.59 7.44 -7.52
N ALA A 72 11.36 7.10 -8.80
CA ALA A 72 10.68 7.99 -9.75
C ALA A 72 9.22 8.27 -9.38
N ALA A 73 8.45 7.25 -8.99
CA ALA A 73 7.06 7.41 -8.57
C ALA A 73 6.93 8.31 -7.33
N LEU A 74 7.84 8.15 -6.36
CA LEU A 74 7.88 8.94 -5.15
C LEU A 74 8.60 10.29 -5.31
N LYS A 75 9.21 10.55 -6.47
CA LYS A 75 10.09 11.71 -6.71
C LYS A 75 11.17 11.88 -5.63
N ALA A 76 11.79 10.76 -5.24
CA ALA A 76 12.78 10.70 -4.17
C ALA A 76 14.14 10.25 -4.69
N ASP A 77 15.21 10.90 -4.23
CA ASP A 77 16.59 10.57 -4.65
C ASP A 77 17.12 9.29 -4.00
N LYS A 78 16.68 9.01 -2.77
CA LYS A 78 17.06 7.83 -2.00
C LYS A 78 15.81 7.20 -1.41
N ILE A 79 15.68 5.90 -1.61
CA ILE A 79 14.63 5.08 -1.03
C ILE A 79 15.25 3.90 -0.29
N THR A 80 14.55 3.42 0.72
CA THR A 80 14.83 2.15 1.40
C THR A 80 13.53 1.38 1.44
N VAL A 81 13.53 0.16 0.88
CA VAL A 81 12.38 -0.74 0.98
C VAL A 81 12.44 -1.40 2.35
N ASN A 82 11.41 -1.20 3.17
CA ASN A 82 11.31 -1.74 4.51
C ASN A 82 10.60 -3.10 4.50
N ASP A 83 9.55 -3.23 3.67
CA ASP A 83 8.75 -4.44 3.55
C ASP A 83 7.93 -4.44 2.25
N LEU A 84 7.44 -5.61 1.84
CA LEU A 84 6.52 -5.79 0.71
C LEU A 84 5.49 -6.86 1.06
N ALA A 85 4.21 -6.53 0.88
CA ALA A 85 3.11 -7.49 1.05
C ALA A 85 2.32 -7.60 -0.26
N ILE A 86 1.81 -8.79 -0.56
CA ILE A 86 0.98 -9.07 -1.74
C ILE A 86 -0.46 -9.26 -1.30
N ASN A 87 -1.40 -8.58 -1.97
CA ASN A 87 -2.83 -8.78 -1.79
C ASN A 87 -3.21 -10.15 -2.36
N PRO A 88 -3.65 -11.12 -1.52
CA PRO A 88 -3.95 -12.47 -1.99
C PRO A 88 -5.15 -12.54 -2.94
N ALA A 89 -6.03 -11.53 -2.95
CA ALA A 89 -7.20 -11.48 -3.81
C ALA A 89 -6.92 -10.90 -5.20
N THR A 90 -5.94 -9.99 -5.32
CA THR A 90 -5.66 -9.28 -6.58
C THR A 90 -4.31 -9.60 -7.20
N GLY A 91 -3.32 -10.02 -6.41
CA GLY A 91 -1.92 -10.16 -6.83
C GLY A 91 -1.17 -8.82 -6.91
N GLU A 92 -1.78 -7.72 -6.47
CA GLU A 92 -1.08 -6.43 -6.35
C GLU A 92 -0.17 -6.43 -5.12
N ALA A 93 0.98 -5.78 -5.21
CA ALA A 93 1.87 -5.60 -4.06
C ALA A 93 1.76 -4.18 -3.49
N ILE A 94 1.89 -4.06 -2.17
CA ILE A 94 2.11 -2.80 -1.47
C ILE A 94 3.53 -2.86 -0.90
N VAL A 95 4.28 -1.80 -1.15
CA VAL A 95 5.67 -1.66 -0.73
C VAL A 95 5.75 -0.57 0.33
N SER A 96 6.37 -0.89 1.43
CA SER A 96 6.68 0.02 2.53
C SER A 96 8.06 0.62 2.32
N LEU A 97 8.16 1.94 2.32
CA LEU A 97 9.39 2.66 1.99
C LEU A 97 9.73 3.74 3.00
N SER A 98 11.04 3.97 3.17
CA SER A 98 11.60 5.16 3.78
C SER A 98 12.25 6.02 2.71
N THR A 99 11.97 7.32 2.69
CA THR A 99 12.62 8.31 1.83
C THR A 99 13.26 9.42 2.66
N SER A 100 14.04 10.29 2.02
CA SER A 100 14.56 11.51 2.67
C SER A 100 13.46 12.46 3.14
N ALA A 101 12.27 12.44 2.52
CA ALA A 101 11.13 13.27 2.88
C ALA A 101 10.22 12.65 3.97
N GLY A 102 10.41 11.37 4.30
CA GLY A 102 9.59 10.64 5.26
C GLY A 102 9.18 9.24 4.79
N PRO A 103 8.31 8.55 5.55
CA PRO A 103 7.76 7.26 5.15
C PRO A 103 6.86 7.39 3.92
N ALA A 104 6.82 6.34 3.10
CA ALA A 104 5.97 6.27 1.93
C ALA A 104 5.43 4.85 1.74
N LEU A 105 4.30 4.75 1.04
CA LEU A 105 3.77 3.50 0.51
C LEU A 105 3.69 3.63 -1.00
N ALA A 106 4.08 2.60 -1.72
CA ALA A 106 3.90 2.50 -3.16
C ALA A 106 3.09 1.26 -3.49
N ARG A 107 2.26 1.34 -4.53
CA ARG A 107 1.51 0.20 -5.05
C ARG A 107 2.19 -0.31 -6.32
N ILE A 108 2.20 -1.63 -6.46
CA ILE A 108 2.57 -2.33 -7.66
C ILE A 108 1.35 -3.12 -8.14
N SER A 109 0.85 -2.80 -9.33
CA SER A 109 -0.27 -3.55 -9.93
C SER A 109 0.11 -5.00 -10.20
N ALA A 110 -0.86 -5.89 -10.41
CA ALA A 110 -0.60 -7.28 -10.76
C ALA A 110 0.20 -7.45 -12.08
N GLN A 111 0.27 -6.39 -12.89
CA GLN A 111 1.03 -6.29 -14.15
C GLN A 111 2.41 -5.65 -13.97
N GLY A 112 2.78 -5.27 -12.74
CA GLY A 112 4.09 -4.69 -12.44
C GLY A 112 4.20 -3.18 -12.66
N GLU A 113 3.08 -2.47 -12.78
CA GLU A 113 3.07 -1.01 -12.85
C GLU A 113 3.19 -0.41 -11.45
N VAL A 114 4.09 0.55 -11.27
CA VAL A 114 4.36 1.22 -9.99
C VAL A 114 3.58 2.54 -9.93
N SER A 115 2.83 2.75 -8.85
CA SER A 115 2.04 3.97 -8.60
C SER A 115 2.08 4.39 -7.14
#